data_AF-C2XU51-F1
#
_entry.id   AF-C2XU51-F1
#
_cell.length_a   1.000
_cell.length_b   1.000
_cell.length_c   1.000
_cell.angle_alpha   90.00
_cell.angle_beta   90.00
_cell.angle_gamma   90.00
#
_symmetry.space_group_name_H-M   'P 1'
#
loop_
_entity.id
_entity.type
_entity.pdbx_description
1 polymer ?
#
loop_
_entity_poly.entity_id
_entity_poly.type
_entity_poly.pdbx_seq_one_letter_code
_entity_poly.pdbx_strand_id
1 'polypeptide(L)'
;MVHPYIESQEVRNCVRRLADSFGLKVVRQDKHMHILVQPHNSFHTNPISELKRTVKTYENRINLYIMGVIWMVICSEADNDIDSKIKWENEGLSYGEIEELVTKTLNHWYELDAESEGTFSKDWSLAVSEMHKKWRLLRYHKLENGRVSYIKESKFGLIDGAVRELEKDKMVFIERTAQTSRMTPTPVFFERLRARFGNMDRYQDRYDAFQVLLEDVKETGEMGA
;
A
#
# COMPACT_ATOMS: atom_id res chain seq x y z
N MET A 1 -26.73 -3.07 19.18
CA MET A 1 -27.51 -3.80 18.16
C MET A 1 -26.64 -4.99 17.74
N VAL A 2 -27.03 -6.21 18.10
CA VAL A 2 -26.25 -7.42 17.74
C VAL A 2 -26.63 -7.81 16.32
N HIS A 3 -25.62 -7.96 15.45
CA HIS A 3 -25.81 -8.11 14.01
C HIS A 3 -26.17 -9.58 13.69
N PRO A 4 -27.22 -9.88 12.89
CA PRO A 4 -27.63 -11.26 12.57
C PRO A 4 -26.52 -12.17 12.04
N TYR A 5 -25.51 -11.59 11.40
CA TYR A 5 -24.29 -12.29 10.98
C TYR A 5 -23.49 -12.89 12.15
N ILE A 6 -23.50 -12.26 13.33
CA ILE A 6 -22.79 -12.72 14.52
C ILE A 6 -23.51 -13.93 15.14
N GLU A 7 -24.84 -13.94 15.13
CA GLU A 7 -25.62 -14.94 15.86
C GLU A 7 -26.01 -16.15 14.98
N SER A 8 -26.33 -15.93 13.71
CA SER A 8 -26.84 -16.99 12.83
C SER A 8 -25.76 -17.59 11.93
N GLN A 9 -25.52 -18.89 12.09
CA GLN A 9 -24.65 -19.66 11.18
C GLN A 9 -25.22 -19.71 9.76
N GLU A 10 -26.54 -19.75 9.60
CA GLU A 10 -27.20 -19.77 8.30
C GLU A 10 -26.96 -18.46 7.55
N VAL A 11 -27.09 -17.32 8.24
CA VAL A 11 -26.78 -16.01 7.67
C VAL A 11 -25.31 -15.92 7.26
N ARG A 12 -24.38 -16.41 8.10
CA ARG A 12 -22.95 -16.47 7.72
C ARG A 12 -22.70 -17.30 6.49
N ASN A 13 -23.31 -18.48 6.40
CA ASN A 13 -23.16 -19.39 5.26
C ASN A 13 -23.76 -18.78 3.98
N CYS A 14 -24.88 -18.06 4.08
CA CYS A 14 -25.46 -17.34 2.96
C CYS A 14 -24.53 -16.22 2.47
N VAL A 15 -24.06 -15.37 3.38
CA VAL A 15 -23.17 -14.25 3.06
C VAL A 15 -21.84 -14.73 2.48
N ARG A 16 -21.26 -15.82 3.01
CA ARG A 16 -20.03 -16.43 2.47
C ARG A 16 -20.24 -16.94 1.04
N ARG A 17 -21.29 -17.74 0.81
CA ARG A 17 -21.58 -18.27 -0.53
C ARG A 17 -21.82 -17.15 -1.55
N LEU A 18 -22.52 -16.10 -1.14
CA LEU A 18 -22.72 -14.93 -1.99
C LEU A 18 -21.38 -14.25 -2.31
N ALA A 19 -20.57 -13.96 -1.30
CA ALA A 19 -19.25 -13.35 -1.49
C ALA A 19 -18.35 -14.20 -2.40
N ASP A 20 -18.28 -15.52 -2.15
CA ASP A 20 -17.48 -16.45 -2.94
C ASP A 20 -17.93 -16.48 -4.41
N SER A 21 -19.24 -16.35 -4.68
CA SER A 21 -19.77 -16.29 -6.06
C SER A 21 -19.29 -15.06 -6.86
N PHE A 22 -18.85 -14.01 -6.18
CA PHE A 22 -18.22 -12.82 -6.78
C PHE A 22 -16.69 -12.81 -6.64
N GLY A 23 -16.10 -13.89 -6.11
CA GLY A 23 -14.68 -13.99 -5.78
C GLY A 23 -14.24 -13.00 -4.70
N LEU A 24 -15.10 -12.80 -3.70
CA LEU A 24 -14.83 -12.01 -2.50
C LEU A 24 -14.69 -12.93 -1.29
N LYS A 25 -13.93 -12.49 -0.28
CA LYS A 25 -13.80 -13.17 1.01
C LYS A 25 -14.33 -12.27 2.11
N VAL A 26 -15.25 -12.78 2.93
CA VAL A 26 -15.69 -12.09 4.15
C VAL A 26 -14.85 -12.57 5.33
N VAL A 27 -14.16 -11.64 5.98
CA VAL A 27 -13.33 -11.92 7.17
C VAL A 27 -13.83 -11.06 8.31
N ARG A 28 -13.97 -11.66 9.49
CA ARG A 28 -14.19 -10.92 10.73
C ARG A 28 -12.88 -10.90 11.49
N GLN A 29 -12.45 -9.72 11.90
CA GLN A 29 -11.32 -9.51 12.81
C GLN A 29 -11.79 -8.57 13.90
N ASP A 30 -11.51 -8.93 15.16
CA ASP A 30 -11.86 -8.14 16.34
C ASP A 30 -13.31 -7.58 16.29
N LYS A 31 -13.45 -6.26 16.11
CA LYS A 31 -14.74 -5.54 16.08
C LYS A 31 -15.26 -5.26 14.67
N HIS A 32 -14.51 -5.59 13.62
CA HIS A 32 -14.87 -5.24 12.25
C HIS A 32 -15.14 -6.46 11.37
N MET A 33 -15.92 -6.23 10.31
CA MET A 33 -16.08 -7.16 9.20
C MET A 33 -15.47 -6.53 7.95
N HIS A 34 -14.73 -7.33 7.21
CA HIS A 34 -14.05 -6.93 5.98
C HIS A 34 -14.55 -7.77 4.82
N ILE A 35 -14.67 -7.14 3.66
CA ILE A 35 -14.88 -7.80 2.38
C ILE A 35 -13.59 -7.59 1.57
N LEU A 36 -12.98 -8.69 1.13
CA LEU A 36 -11.67 -8.69 0.50
C LEU A 36 -11.77 -9.29 -0.90
N VAL A 37 -11.19 -8.64 -1.90
CA VAL A 37 -11.15 -9.14 -3.28
C VAL A 37 -10.16 -10.30 -3.39
N GLN A 38 -10.54 -11.44 -3.95
CA GLN A 38 -9.60 -12.55 -4.20
C GLN A 38 -8.82 -12.35 -5.53
N PRO A 39 -7.53 -12.72 -5.61
CA PRO A 39 -6.64 -12.49 -6.75
C PRO A 39 -7.01 -13.34 -7.97
N HIS A 40 -7.68 -14.47 -7.75
CA HIS A 40 -8.15 -15.39 -8.77
C HIS A 40 -9.66 -15.56 -8.58
N ASN A 41 -10.44 -15.46 -9.65
CA ASN A 41 -11.91 -15.58 -9.69
C ASN A 41 -12.75 -14.42 -9.14
N SER A 42 -12.16 -13.26 -8.84
CA SER A 42 -12.96 -12.06 -8.56
C SER A 42 -13.65 -11.55 -9.83
N PHE A 43 -14.97 -11.38 -9.76
CA PHE A 43 -15.76 -10.75 -10.83
C PHE A 43 -15.44 -9.26 -10.99
N HIS A 44 -14.76 -8.64 -10.01
CA HIS A 44 -14.15 -7.33 -10.19
C HIS A 44 -13.01 -7.45 -11.21
N THR A 45 -13.40 -7.37 -12.48
CA THR A 45 -12.56 -7.25 -13.65
C THR A 45 -11.62 -6.07 -13.47
N ASN A 46 -10.37 -6.42 -13.14
CA ASN A 46 -9.20 -5.56 -13.10
C ASN A 46 -9.30 -4.38 -12.10
N PRO A 47 -8.69 -4.51 -10.90
CA PRO A 47 -8.57 -3.44 -9.93
C PRO A 47 -8.05 -2.13 -10.53
N ILE A 48 -7.25 -2.18 -11.60
CA ILE A 48 -6.73 -0.99 -12.28
C ILE A 48 -7.83 -0.21 -13.01
N SER A 49 -8.78 -0.85 -13.70
CA SER A 49 -9.87 -0.12 -14.37
C SER A 49 -10.85 0.48 -13.37
N GLU A 50 -11.13 -0.24 -12.28
CA GLU A 50 -11.92 0.28 -11.17
C GLU A 50 -11.22 1.43 -10.46
N LEU A 51 -9.93 1.29 -10.12
CA LEU A 51 -9.11 2.36 -9.54
C LEU A 51 -9.02 3.58 -10.46
N LYS A 52 -8.82 3.38 -11.78
CA LYS A 52 -8.87 4.47 -12.77
C LYS A 52 -10.21 5.20 -12.78
N ARG A 53 -11.32 4.49 -12.50
CA ARG A 53 -12.67 5.05 -12.49
C ARG A 53 -13.00 5.78 -11.18
N THR A 54 -12.57 5.25 -10.04
CA THR A 54 -12.94 5.73 -8.70
C THR A 54 -11.97 6.76 -8.14
N VAL A 55 -10.70 6.72 -8.52
CA VAL A 55 -9.67 7.65 -8.05
C VAL A 55 -9.41 8.70 -9.14
N LYS A 56 -10.06 9.85 -8.98
CA LYS A 56 -10.01 10.98 -9.92
C LYS A 56 -8.64 11.67 -10.03
N THR A 57 -7.66 11.25 -9.24
CA THR A 57 -6.32 11.87 -9.13
C THR A 57 -5.30 11.29 -10.12
N TYR A 58 -5.65 10.25 -10.88
CA TYR A 58 -4.75 9.64 -11.86
C TYR A 58 -4.78 10.35 -13.21
N GLU A 59 -3.67 10.98 -13.58
CA GLU A 59 -3.46 11.49 -14.94
C GLU A 59 -2.78 10.45 -15.87
N ASN A 60 -2.06 9.46 -15.31
CA ASN A 60 -1.33 8.44 -16.08
C ASN A 60 -1.19 7.10 -15.31
N ARG A 61 -1.16 5.97 -16.04
CA ARG A 61 -0.91 4.59 -15.57
C ARG A 61 0.34 4.47 -14.70
N ILE A 62 1.42 5.19 -15.00
CA ILE A 62 2.66 5.14 -14.21
C ILE A 62 2.45 5.67 -12.78
N ASN A 63 1.61 6.70 -12.59
CA ASN A 63 1.31 7.21 -11.25
C ASN A 63 0.58 6.14 -10.41
N LEU A 64 -0.28 5.33 -11.02
CA LEU A 64 -0.95 4.23 -10.34
C LEU A 64 0.05 3.14 -9.91
N TYR A 65 1.03 2.82 -10.75
CA TYR A 65 2.07 1.87 -10.38
C TYR A 65 2.92 2.37 -9.21
N ILE A 66 3.31 3.65 -9.23
CA ILE A 66 4.03 4.28 -8.12
C ILE A 66 3.18 4.30 -6.84
N MET A 67 1.87 4.57 -6.94
CA MET A 67 0.98 4.49 -5.77
C MET A 67 0.87 3.06 -5.22
N GLY A 68 0.92 2.05 -6.08
CA GLY A 68 1.07 0.66 -5.67
C GLY A 68 2.35 0.44 -4.85
N VAL A 69 3.49 0.97 -5.30
CA VAL A 69 4.76 0.93 -4.56
C VAL A 69 4.66 1.67 -3.22
N ILE A 70 4.01 2.84 -3.18
CA ILE A 70 3.78 3.59 -1.93
C ILE A 70 2.98 2.75 -0.92
N TRP A 71 1.87 2.12 -1.33
CA TRP A 71 1.10 1.25 -0.44
C TRP A 71 1.88 0.04 0.03
N MET A 72 2.69 -0.53 -0.85
CA MET A 72 3.57 -1.65 -0.56
C MET A 72 4.59 -1.28 0.52
N VAL A 73 5.28 -0.15 0.37
CA VAL A 73 6.20 0.40 1.40
C VAL A 73 5.48 0.61 2.72
N ILE A 74 4.30 1.24 2.71
CA ILE A 74 3.49 1.47 3.91
C ILE A 74 3.14 0.15 4.62
N CYS A 75 2.68 -0.85 3.87
CA CYS A 75 2.30 -2.15 4.43
C CYS A 75 3.50 -2.88 5.03
N SER A 76 4.64 -2.88 4.35
CA SER A 76 5.89 -3.48 4.86
C SER A 76 6.31 -2.87 6.17
N GLU A 77 6.36 -1.53 6.23
CA GLU A 77 6.81 -0.86 7.44
C GLU A 77 5.88 -1.10 8.64
N ALA A 78 4.59 -1.29 8.38
CA ALA A 78 3.59 -1.60 9.40
C ALA A 78 3.55 -3.08 9.83
N ASP A 79 4.11 -4.00 9.03
CA ASP A 79 4.15 -5.44 9.32
C ASP A 79 5.44 -5.88 10.05
N ASN A 80 6.38 -4.95 10.29
CA ASN A 80 7.60 -5.19 11.07
C ASN A 80 7.28 -5.45 12.57
N ASP A 81 8.31 -5.84 13.35
CA ASP A 81 8.25 -6.21 14.78
C ASP A 81 7.41 -5.27 15.67
N ILE A 82 6.97 -5.76 16.83
CA ILE A 82 6.14 -5.09 17.84
C ILE A 82 6.60 -3.64 18.11
N ASP A 83 7.91 -3.40 18.15
CA ASP A 83 8.47 -2.06 18.35
C ASP A 83 8.12 -1.09 17.21
N SER A 84 8.14 -1.55 15.95
CA SER A 84 7.69 -0.77 14.79
C SER A 84 6.21 -0.44 14.89
N LYS A 85 5.39 -1.40 15.32
CA LYS A 85 3.95 -1.17 15.52
C LYS A 85 3.67 -0.11 16.59
N ILE A 86 4.37 -0.17 17.72
CA ILE A 86 4.24 0.82 18.80
C ILE A 86 4.68 2.21 18.33
N LYS A 87 5.80 2.30 17.59
CA LYS A 87 6.24 3.55 16.98
C LYS A 87 5.18 4.11 16.05
N TRP A 88 4.61 3.28 15.18
CA TRP A 88 3.58 3.68 14.22
C TRP A 88 2.29 4.18 14.88
N GLU A 89 1.83 3.51 15.94
CA GLU A 89 0.63 3.91 16.66
C GLU A 89 0.81 5.26 17.39
N ASN A 90 2.02 5.57 17.86
CA ASN A 90 2.32 6.78 18.63
C ASN A 90 2.78 7.96 17.77
N GLU A 91 3.62 7.70 16.76
CA GLU A 91 4.33 8.72 15.99
C GLU A 91 3.90 8.80 14.53
N GLY A 92 3.13 7.82 14.03
CA GLY A 92 2.76 7.71 12.62
C GLY A 92 3.97 7.63 11.68
N LEU A 93 3.71 7.72 10.38
CA LEU A 93 4.72 7.81 9.33
C LEU A 93 4.58 9.15 8.61
N SER A 94 5.64 9.95 8.61
CA SER A 94 5.64 11.21 7.89
C SER A 94 5.74 11.00 6.38
N TYR A 95 5.21 11.94 5.61
CA TYR A 95 5.32 11.89 4.15
C TYR A 95 6.79 11.98 3.68
N GLY A 96 7.67 12.58 4.49
CA GLY A 96 9.11 12.57 4.23
C GLY A 96 9.70 11.16 4.34
N GLU A 97 9.39 10.43 5.41
CA GLU A 97 9.84 9.04 5.58
C GLU A 97 9.31 8.13 4.46
N ILE A 98 8.03 8.28 4.08
CA ILE A 98 7.45 7.54 2.93
C ILE A 98 8.23 7.85 1.65
N GLU A 99 8.52 9.13 1.39
CA GLU A 99 9.22 9.57 0.20
C GLU A 99 10.64 9.00 0.11
N GLU A 100 11.35 8.97 1.23
CA GLU A 100 12.70 8.41 1.33
C GLU A 100 12.68 6.90 1.03
N LEU A 101 11.79 6.15 1.69
CA LEU A 101 11.67 4.70 1.50
C LEU A 101 11.28 4.33 0.08
N VAL A 102 10.33 5.05 -0.53
CA VAL A 102 9.93 4.83 -1.92
C VAL A 102 11.09 5.17 -2.87
N THR A 103 11.85 6.23 -2.59
CA THR A 103 13.03 6.59 -3.39
C THR A 103 14.09 5.50 -3.33
N LYS A 104 14.42 4.99 -2.14
CA LYS A 104 15.37 3.89 -1.94
C LYS A 104 14.92 2.63 -2.69
N THR A 105 13.65 2.26 -2.53
CA THR A 105 13.04 1.09 -3.22
C THR A 105 13.16 1.21 -4.73
N LEU A 106 12.76 2.34 -5.32
CA LEU A 106 12.79 2.52 -6.77
C LEU A 106 14.22 2.59 -7.34
N ASN A 107 15.17 3.16 -6.59
CA ASN A 107 16.57 3.17 -7.00
C ASN A 107 17.16 1.76 -7.01
N HIS A 108 16.97 1.01 -5.92
CA HIS A 108 17.45 -0.35 -5.80
C HIS A 108 16.88 -1.25 -6.90
N TRP A 109 15.56 -1.19 -7.14
CA TRP A 109 14.94 -1.94 -8.24
C TRP A 109 15.49 -1.56 -9.61
N TYR A 110 15.81 -0.28 -9.83
CA TYR A 110 16.41 0.17 -11.09
C TYR A 110 17.83 -0.35 -11.28
N GLU A 111 18.63 -0.40 -10.21
CA GLU A 111 19.97 -0.98 -10.20
C GLU A 111 19.91 -2.49 -10.46
N LEU A 112 19.04 -3.21 -9.75
CA LEU A 112 18.80 -4.64 -9.94
C LEU A 112 18.33 -4.97 -11.36
N ASP A 113 17.45 -4.16 -11.94
CA ASP A 113 16.99 -4.31 -13.33
C ASP A 113 18.13 -4.08 -14.33
N ALA A 114 19.03 -3.15 -14.05
CA ALA A 114 20.20 -2.89 -14.89
C ALA A 114 21.23 -4.04 -14.82
N GLU A 115 21.51 -4.55 -13.62
CA GLU A 115 22.43 -5.67 -13.39
C GLU A 115 21.91 -6.99 -13.99
N SER A 116 20.59 -7.17 -14.00
CA SER A 116 19.93 -8.34 -14.57
C SER A 116 19.58 -8.19 -16.06
N GLU A 117 20.10 -7.17 -16.75
CA GLU A 117 19.82 -6.89 -18.16
C GLU A 117 18.30 -6.84 -18.49
N GLY A 118 17.49 -6.37 -17.54
CA GLY A 118 16.05 -6.23 -17.67
C GLY A 118 15.25 -7.51 -17.44
N THR A 119 15.83 -8.59 -16.91
CA THR A 119 15.06 -9.79 -16.57
C THR A 119 14.24 -9.59 -15.31
N PHE A 120 14.75 -8.84 -14.33
CA PHE A 120 14.02 -8.52 -13.09
C PHE A 120 12.65 -7.86 -13.38
N SER A 121 12.60 -6.77 -14.14
CA SER A 121 11.33 -6.11 -14.48
C SER A 121 10.36 -7.02 -15.23
N LYS A 122 10.85 -7.95 -16.05
CA LYS A 122 10.02 -8.91 -16.80
C LYS A 122 9.43 -9.98 -15.89
N ASP A 123 10.26 -10.63 -15.08
CA ASP A 123 9.85 -11.74 -14.20
C ASP A 123 8.81 -11.26 -13.19
N TRP A 124 8.99 -10.03 -12.71
CA TRP A 124 8.11 -9.41 -11.73
C TRP A 124 6.96 -8.60 -12.34
N SER A 125 6.93 -8.49 -13.68
CA SER A 125 5.94 -7.68 -14.41
C SER A 125 5.86 -6.22 -13.92
N LEU A 126 7.01 -5.63 -13.61
CA LEU A 126 7.16 -4.28 -13.08
C LEU A 126 7.63 -3.30 -14.17
N ALA A 127 7.02 -2.12 -14.25
CA ALA A 127 7.48 -1.05 -15.13
C ALA A 127 8.61 -0.22 -14.45
N VAL A 128 9.69 -0.89 -14.05
CA VAL A 128 10.76 -0.33 -13.18
C VAL A 128 11.34 0.95 -13.78
N SER A 129 11.81 0.87 -15.04
CA SER A 129 12.42 2.00 -15.75
C SER A 129 11.48 3.22 -15.86
N GLU A 130 10.20 3.00 -16.19
CA GLU A 130 9.24 4.10 -16.30
C GLU A 130 8.85 4.69 -14.93
N MET A 131 8.69 3.85 -13.91
CA MET A 131 8.42 4.30 -12.54
C MET A 131 9.59 5.12 -11.98
N HIS A 132 10.81 4.62 -12.09
CA HIS A 132 12.02 5.31 -11.64
C HIS A 132 12.20 6.66 -12.33
N LYS A 133 12.12 6.67 -13.67
CA LYS A 133 12.19 7.90 -14.47
C LYS A 133 11.12 8.91 -14.05
N LYS A 134 9.87 8.46 -13.91
CA LYS A 134 8.77 9.35 -13.49
C LYS A 134 9.01 9.90 -12.08
N TRP A 135 9.39 9.05 -11.13
CA TRP A 135 9.64 9.44 -9.74
C TRP A 135 10.76 10.47 -9.61
N ARG A 136 11.86 10.29 -10.35
CA ARG A 136 12.98 11.26 -10.39
C ARG A 136 12.60 12.62 -10.97
N LEU A 137 11.66 12.66 -11.90
CA LEU A 137 11.19 13.90 -12.54
C LEU A 137 10.13 14.64 -11.72
N LEU A 138 9.50 13.98 -10.74
CA LEU A 138 8.56 14.64 -9.85
C LEU A 138 9.28 15.66 -8.99
N ARG A 139 8.65 16.82 -8.81
CA ARG A 139 9.19 17.84 -7.93
C ARG A 139 9.14 17.38 -6.48
N TYR A 140 10.10 17.83 -5.68
CA TYR A 140 9.95 17.82 -4.23
C TYR A 140 8.81 18.76 -3.82
N HIS A 141 8.33 18.62 -2.59
CA HIS A 141 7.26 19.47 -2.08
C HIS A 141 7.68 20.95 -2.13
N LYS A 142 6.72 21.83 -2.38
CA LYS A 142 6.92 23.29 -2.36
C LYS A 142 6.32 23.84 -1.09
N LEU A 143 7.06 24.69 -0.39
CA LEU A 143 6.49 25.51 0.68
C LEU A 143 5.76 26.71 0.04
N GLU A 144 4.45 26.77 0.19
CA GLU A 144 3.64 27.92 -0.19
C GLU A 144 3.13 28.60 1.09
N ASN A 145 3.54 29.85 1.31
CA ASN A 145 3.24 30.62 2.53
C ASN A 145 3.65 29.90 3.82
N GLY A 146 4.80 29.21 3.81
CA GLY A 146 5.30 28.43 4.94
C GLY A 146 4.55 27.12 5.21
N ARG A 147 3.69 26.69 4.28
CA ARG A 147 2.96 25.42 4.34
C ARG A 147 3.37 24.47 3.21
N VAL A 148 3.49 23.18 3.51
CA VAL A 148 3.72 22.15 2.49
C VAL A 148 2.54 22.09 1.51
N SER A 149 2.83 22.26 0.22
CA SER A 149 1.87 22.15 -0.89
C SER A 149 1.94 20.76 -1.54
N TYR A 150 0.79 20.10 -1.68
CA TYR A 150 0.64 18.74 -2.23
C TYR A 150 0.17 18.80 -3.68
N ILE A 151 0.96 19.46 -4.54
CA ILE A 151 0.63 19.58 -5.97
C ILE A 151 0.72 18.19 -6.62
N LYS A 152 -0.21 17.84 -7.50
CA LYS A 152 -0.30 16.50 -8.14
C LYS A 152 0.99 16.04 -8.83
N GLU A 153 1.79 16.98 -9.34
CA GLU A 153 3.08 16.69 -10.00
C GLU A 153 4.29 16.68 -9.04
N SER A 154 4.05 16.49 -7.75
CA SER A 154 5.10 16.32 -6.74
C SER A 154 5.08 14.92 -6.14
N LYS A 155 6.22 14.48 -5.59
CA LYS A 155 6.31 13.22 -4.85
C LYS A 155 5.28 13.17 -3.71
N PHE A 156 5.18 14.27 -2.96
CA PHE A 156 4.20 14.42 -1.87
C PHE A 156 2.75 14.43 -2.38
N GLY A 157 2.48 14.94 -3.58
CA GLY A 157 1.15 14.86 -4.18
C GLY A 157 0.73 13.42 -4.52
N LEU A 158 1.66 12.59 -5.00
CA LEU A 158 1.39 11.16 -5.22
C LEU A 158 1.22 10.40 -3.90
N ILE A 159 2.07 10.69 -2.90
CA ILE A 159 1.94 10.12 -1.55
C ILE A 159 0.58 10.51 -0.96
N ASP A 160 0.19 11.79 -1.07
CA ASP A 160 -1.10 12.26 -0.59
C ASP A 160 -2.26 11.54 -1.26
N GLY A 161 -2.18 11.34 -2.57
CA GLY A 161 -3.15 10.55 -3.32
C GLY A 161 -3.26 9.12 -2.80
N ALA A 162 -2.13 8.46 -2.57
CA ALA A 162 -2.08 7.08 -2.07
C ALA A 162 -2.67 6.96 -0.66
N VAL A 163 -2.24 7.82 0.26
CA VAL A 163 -2.68 7.79 1.65
C VAL A 163 -4.16 8.15 1.77
N ARG A 164 -4.67 9.09 0.96
CA ARG A 164 -6.11 9.43 0.94
C ARG A 164 -7.01 8.27 0.51
N GLU A 165 -6.55 7.37 -0.35
CA GLU A 165 -7.33 6.16 -0.66
C GLU A 165 -7.43 5.23 0.56
N LEU A 166 -6.38 5.13 1.38
CA LEU A 166 -6.42 4.40 2.64
C LEU A 166 -7.30 5.11 3.69
N GLU A 167 -7.28 6.44 3.72
CA GLU A 167 -8.09 7.26 4.64
C GLU A 167 -9.59 7.14 4.35
N LYS A 168 -9.99 7.11 3.06
CA LYS A 168 -11.39 6.87 2.64
C LYS A 168 -11.96 5.57 3.22
N ASP A 169 -11.12 4.55 3.31
CA ASP A 169 -11.44 3.23 3.86
C ASP A 169 -11.28 3.16 5.39
N LYS A 170 -11.01 4.30 6.04
CA LYS A 170 -10.77 4.44 7.50
C LYS A 170 -9.59 3.60 7.99
N MET A 171 -8.70 3.21 7.09
CA MET A 171 -7.51 2.44 7.43
C MET A 171 -6.46 3.33 8.09
N VAL A 172 -6.41 4.61 7.72
CA VAL A 172 -5.44 5.56 8.27
C VAL A 172 -6.12 6.88 8.61
N PHE A 173 -5.50 7.66 9.47
CA PHE A 173 -5.83 9.06 9.72
C PHE A 173 -4.67 9.94 9.25
N ILE A 174 -4.97 11.05 8.56
CA ILE A 174 -3.95 11.98 8.08
C ILE A 174 -3.93 13.23 8.94
N GLU A 175 -2.82 13.46 9.62
CA GLU A 175 -2.52 14.70 10.32
C GLU A 175 -1.75 15.65 9.41
N ARG A 176 -2.25 16.88 9.26
CA ARG A 176 -1.57 17.92 8.47
C ARG A 176 -1.16 19.07 9.36
N THR A 177 0.15 19.28 9.45
CA THR A 177 0.73 20.48 10.05
C THR A 177 1.20 21.43 8.94
N ALA A 178 1.68 22.62 9.32
CA ALA A 178 2.28 23.53 8.35
C ALA A 178 3.54 22.92 7.69
N GLN A 179 4.33 22.15 8.44
CA GLN A 179 5.65 21.68 8.00
C GLN A 179 5.67 20.23 7.51
N THR A 180 4.69 19.42 7.89
CA THR A 180 4.64 18.00 7.53
C THR A 180 3.23 17.44 7.54
N SER A 181 2.99 16.43 6.69
CA SER A 181 1.85 15.53 6.84
C SER A 181 2.33 14.18 7.34
N ARG A 182 1.47 13.54 8.13
CA ARG A 182 1.72 12.25 8.75
C ARG A 182 0.49 11.38 8.61
N MET A 183 0.71 10.10 8.35
CA MET A 183 -0.34 9.09 8.44
C MET A 183 -0.18 8.26 9.70
N THR A 184 -1.29 7.98 10.37
CA THR A 184 -1.32 7.06 11.52
C THR A 184 -2.25 5.91 11.17
N PRO A 185 -1.81 4.64 11.27
CA PRO A 185 -2.67 3.49 11.02
C PRO A 185 -3.76 3.40 12.09
N THR A 186 -4.94 2.91 11.69
CA THR A 186 -6.02 2.56 12.62
C THR A 186 -6.05 1.04 12.85
N PRO A 187 -6.82 0.54 13.83
CA PRO A 187 -7.02 -0.91 13.98
C PRO A 187 -7.52 -1.60 12.70
N VAL A 188 -8.35 -0.91 11.89
CA VAL A 188 -8.87 -1.43 10.62
C VAL A 188 -7.73 -1.74 9.64
N PHE A 189 -6.66 -0.94 9.63
CA PHE A 189 -5.49 -1.21 8.80
C PHE A 189 -4.80 -2.51 9.20
N PHE A 190 -4.46 -2.67 10.48
CA PHE A 190 -3.79 -3.88 10.97
C PHE A 190 -4.67 -5.13 10.85
N GLU A 191 -5.97 -5.02 11.04
CA GLU A 191 -6.90 -6.12 10.82
C GLU A 191 -6.96 -6.53 9.35
N ARG A 192 -6.98 -5.57 8.40
CA ARG A 192 -6.94 -5.86 6.96
C ARG A 192 -5.58 -6.40 6.53
N LEU A 193 -4.49 -5.86 7.07
CA LEU A 193 -3.13 -6.35 6.84
C LEU A 193 -3.03 -7.81 7.28
N ARG A 194 -3.40 -8.13 8.52
CA ARG A 194 -3.46 -9.53 9.02
C ARG A 194 -4.45 -10.41 8.26
N ALA A 195 -5.60 -9.90 7.85
CA ALA A 195 -6.56 -10.69 7.07
C ALA A 195 -6.06 -11.00 5.65
N ARG A 196 -5.13 -10.19 5.13
CA ARG A 196 -4.48 -10.39 3.82
C ARG A 196 -3.19 -11.20 3.92
N PHE A 197 -2.37 -10.95 4.94
CA PHE A 197 -0.99 -11.44 5.05
C PHE A 197 -0.74 -12.28 6.32
N GLY A 198 -1.62 -12.24 7.32
CA GLY A 198 -1.42 -12.83 8.65
C GLY A 198 -1.88 -14.28 8.83
N ASN A 199 -1.98 -15.08 7.78
CA ASN A 199 -2.07 -16.55 7.87
C ASN A 199 -1.50 -17.16 6.57
N MET A 200 -0.26 -17.65 6.71
CA MET A 200 0.69 -18.09 5.68
C MET A 200 0.25 -19.33 4.88
N ASP A 201 -0.73 -19.23 3.96
CA ASP A 201 -1.02 -20.40 3.10
C ASP A 201 -1.36 -20.08 1.63
N ARG A 202 -1.51 -18.81 1.21
CA ARG A 202 -1.87 -18.51 -0.20
C ARG A 202 -1.38 -17.19 -0.82
N TYR A 203 -0.84 -16.27 -0.04
CA TYR A 203 -0.15 -15.08 -0.57
C TYR A 203 1.31 -15.01 -0.14
N GLN A 204 1.77 -16.05 0.57
CA GLN A 204 3.12 -16.20 1.08
C GLN A 204 4.12 -15.96 -0.05
N ASP A 205 3.94 -16.63 -1.19
CA ASP A 205 4.86 -16.49 -2.32
C ASP A 205 4.98 -15.06 -2.87
N ARG A 206 3.91 -14.23 -2.86
CA ARG A 206 3.99 -12.84 -3.35
C ARG A 206 4.43 -11.87 -2.27
N TYR A 207 4.09 -12.18 -1.02
CA TYR A 207 4.47 -11.41 0.14
C TYR A 207 5.95 -11.61 0.47
N ASP A 208 6.42 -12.85 0.45
CA ASP A 208 7.84 -13.23 0.58
C ASP A 208 8.64 -12.69 -0.58
N ALA A 209 8.12 -12.81 -1.79
CA ALA A 209 8.71 -12.16 -2.94
C ALA A 209 8.81 -10.63 -2.74
N PHE A 210 7.79 -9.98 -2.20
CA PHE A 210 7.84 -8.56 -1.89
C PHE A 210 8.78 -8.23 -0.71
N GLN A 211 8.85 -9.09 0.31
CA GLN A 211 9.75 -8.96 1.46
C GLN A 211 11.20 -9.13 1.04
N VAL A 212 11.53 -10.10 0.19
CA VAL A 212 12.86 -10.24 -0.43
C VAL A 212 13.26 -8.93 -1.12
N LEU A 213 12.37 -8.36 -1.93
CA LEU A 213 12.63 -7.09 -2.61
C LEU A 213 12.78 -5.87 -1.69
N LEU A 214 12.40 -5.98 -0.42
CA LEU A 214 12.54 -4.94 0.58
C LEU A 214 13.70 -5.19 1.53
N GLU A 215 13.98 -6.46 1.86
CA GLU A 215 15.15 -6.90 2.58
C GLU A 215 16.42 -6.58 1.77
N ASP A 216 16.42 -6.80 0.45
CA ASP A 216 17.52 -6.41 -0.44
C ASP A 216 17.82 -4.89 -0.36
N VAL A 217 16.79 -4.06 -0.15
CA VAL A 217 16.94 -2.60 0.04
C VAL A 217 17.53 -2.27 1.42
N LYS A 218 17.20 -3.05 2.45
CA LYS A 218 17.72 -2.85 3.82
C LYS A 218 19.18 -3.31 3.92
N GLU A 219 19.52 -4.46 3.34
CA GLU A 219 20.87 -5.03 3.36
C GLU A 219 21.88 -4.17 2.56
N THR A 220 21.48 -3.63 1.41
CA THR A 220 22.32 -2.69 0.64
C THR A 220 22.53 -1.36 1.35
N GLY A 221 21.62 -0.95 2.24
CA GLY A 221 21.76 0.22 3.10
C GLY A 221 22.77 0.03 4.24
N GLU A 222 22.98 -1.21 4.71
CA GLU A 222 23.92 -1.52 5.80
C GLU A 222 25.37 -1.70 5.33
N MET A 223 25.60 -2.12 4.08
CA MET A 223 26.97 -2.21 3.53
C MET A 223 27.59 -0.84 3.18
N GLY A 224 26.81 0.24 3.25
CA GLY A 224 27.24 1.62 2.94
C GLY A 224 27.42 2.54 4.16
N ALA A 225 27.29 2.01 5.38
CA ALA A 225 27.44 2.76 6.64
C ALA A 225 28.79 2.52 7.33
#